data_AF-A0A7M2YZA7-F1
#
_entry.id   AF-A0A7M2YZA7-F1
#
_cell.length_a   1.000
_cell.length_b   1.000
_cell.length_c   1.000
_cell.angle_alpha   90.00
_cell.angle_beta   90.00
_cell.angle_gamma   90.00
#
_symmetry.space_group_name_H-M   'P 1'
#
loop_
_entity.id
_entity.type
_entity.pdbx_description
1 polymer ?
#
loop_
_entity_poly.entity_id
_entity_poly.type
_entity_poly.pdbx_seq_one_letter_code
_entity_poly.pdbx_strand_id
1 'polypeptide(L)'
;MRLVIAAFAALAVLVTGSAAFAGGSAGILWNGSFASGVASWTDVQAKDGGFTIVPAPAGRAGMAGRFVVRPGDVPIAASGERAEVLKQTGEQAGTVSFWAWSVYFAPGSSSSPGTSWNVFTQWHQSGPTGVQPLSFEITNERGREWLRLRVWGGNADNPVRRAWRLAPLERGRWYDFALEVDWAPDQSGRVAVWLDGRQVVPETQTPTLYTGQSVYLKQGFYRAPSNVTSELYIAGTRRGASLQDIGITPVKKATKAPSRPARATAAPASKVRPAIVGLPKQGTVIRSSLGIWSKKPTRYAYQWQWSTDRGATWMNVKGAVRRTFDVSATFVGASVRVVVTASNAAGSTRAASRPVSPTA
;
A
#
# COMPACT_ATOMS: atom_id res chain seq x y z
N MET A 1 48.85 11.98 -45.32
CA MET A 1 48.30 10.63 -45.10
C MET A 1 47.98 10.51 -43.61
N ARG A 2 46.70 10.58 -43.24
CA ARG A 2 46.24 10.65 -41.83
C ARG A 2 46.23 9.25 -41.23
N LEU A 3 46.94 9.03 -40.13
CA LEU A 3 46.88 7.79 -39.36
C LEU A 3 45.77 7.91 -38.32
N VAL A 4 44.73 7.08 -38.46
CA VAL A 4 43.66 6.89 -37.48
C VAL A 4 44.06 5.68 -36.64
N ILE A 5 44.21 5.85 -35.32
CA ILE A 5 44.26 4.73 -34.38
C ILE A 5 43.05 4.88 -33.46
N ALA A 6 42.12 3.94 -33.61
CA ALA A 6 40.87 3.85 -32.88
C ALA A 6 41.12 3.33 -31.45
N ALA A 7 40.61 4.05 -30.46
CA ALA A 7 40.57 3.57 -29.08
C ALA A 7 39.35 2.63 -28.91
N PHE A 8 39.62 1.36 -28.59
CA PHE A 8 38.60 0.41 -28.16
C PHE A 8 38.14 0.76 -26.74
N ALA A 9 36.90 1.25 -26.60
CA ALA A 9 36.24 1.36 -25.32
C ALA A 9 35.60 0.01 -24.96
N ALA A 10 36.12 -0.65 -23.93
CA ALA A 10 35.51 -1.84 -23.35
C ALA A 10 34.16 -1.46 -22.70
N LEU A 11 33.08 -1.96 -23.28
CA LEU A 11 31.72 -1.79 -22.75
C LEU A 11 31.54 -2.74 -21.56
N ALA A 12 31.63 -2.22 -20.34
CA ALA A 12 31.25 -2.95 -19.14
C ALA A 12 29.73 -3.19 -19.16
N VAL A 13 29.32 -4.43 -19.43
CA VAL A 13 27.94 -4.87 -19.27
C VAL A 13 27.63 -4.92 -17.78
N LEU A 14 26.95 -3.89 -17.26
CA LEU A 14 26.33 -3.96 -15.94
C LEU A 14 25.14 -4.92 -16.05
N VAL A 15 25.34 -6.15 -15.58
CA VAL A 15 24.22 -7.04 -15.23
C VAL A 15 23.55 -6.43 -14.01
N THR A 16 22.45 -5.69 -14.22
CA THR A 16 21.59 -5.25 -13.12
C THR A 16 20.86 -6.46 -12.57
N GLY A 17 21.44 -7.11 -11.56
CA GLY A 17 20.71 -8.06 -10.73
C GLY A 17 19.58 -7.31 -10.02
N SER A 18 18.33 -7.72 -10.26
CA SER A 18 17.19 -7.25 -9.47
C SER A 18 17.45 -7.62 -8.01
N ALA A 19 17.60 -6.61 -7.15
CA ALA A 19 17.77 -6.82 -5.72
C ALA A 19 16.45 -7.38 -5.17
N ALA A 20 16.32 -8.71 -5.16
CA ALA A 20 15.24 -9.39 -4.48
C ALA A 20 15.23 -8.95 -3.02
N PHE A 21 14.08 -8.52 -2.52
CA PHE A 21 13.96 -8.08 -1.14
C PHE A 21 14.33 -9.21 -0.17
N ALA A 22 15.46 -9.04 0.53
CA ALA A 22 15.97 -9.96 1.54
C ALA A 22 14.90 -10.26 2.62
N GLY A 23 14.85 -11.52 3.05
CA GLY A 23 13.83 -12.06 3.94
C GLY A 23 13.93 -11.58 5.39
N GLY A 24 12.76 -11.39 5.99
CA GLY A 24 12.47 -11.55 7.42
C GLY A 24 13.10 -10.54 8.38
N SER A 25 12.54 -9.32 8.47
CA SER A 25 12.65 -8.54 9.70
C SER A 25 11.62 -9.04 10.74
N ALA A 26 11.83 -8.73 12.02
CA ALA A 26 10.94 -9.09 13.14
C ALA A 26 9.51 -8.48 13.06
N GLY A 27 9.13 -7.82 11.96
CA GLY A 27 7.86 -7.14 11.77
C GLY A 27 6.96 -7.69 10.65
N ILE A 28 7.20 -8.92 10.15
CA ILE A 28 6.26 -9.57 9.21
C ILE A 28 4.99 -10.00 9.97
N LEU A 29 3.84 -9.44 9.57
CA LEU A 29 2.52 -9.71 10.15
C LEU A 29 1.83 -10.91 9.49
N TRP A 30 2.10 -11.16 8.21
CA TRP A 30 1.56 -12.29 7.48
C TRP A 30 2.47 -12.66 6.30
N ASN A 31 2.66 -13.96 6.11
CA ASN A 31 3.46 -14.51 5.01
C ASN A 31 2.55 -15.26 4.02
N GLY A 32 2.42 -14.71 2.81
CA GLY A 32 1.68 -15.27 1.69
C GLY A 32 2.56 -16.01 0.68
N SER A 33 3.82 -16.29 1.00
CA SER A 33 4.69 -17.07 0.11
C SER A 33 4.16 -18.47 -0.11
N PHE A 34 4.36 -19.01 -1.32
CA PHE A 34 3.90 -20.35 -1.71
C PHE A 34 4.85 -21.47 -1.30
N ALA A 35 5.90 -21.18 -0.51
CA ALA A 35 6.89 -22.17 -0.08
C ALA A 35 6.26 -23.31 0.75
N SER A 36 5.21 -23.01 1.51
CA SER A 36 4.46 -23.97 2.32
C SER A 36 3.08 -24.28 1.72
N GLY A 37 2.93 -24.17 0.40
CA GLY A 37 1.65 -24.38 -0.26
C GLY A 37 0.69 -23.18 -0.15
N VAL A 38 -0.61 -23.44 -0.09
CA VAL A 38 -1.68 -22.42 -0.01
C VAL A 38 -2.24 -22.21 1.39
N ALA A 39 -1.72 -22.89 2.42
CA ALA A 39 -2.34 -22.89 3.75
C ALA A 39 -2.50 -21.50 4.41
N SER A 40 -1.67 -20.51 4.04
CA SER A 40 -1.78 -19.15 4.56
C SER A 40 -2.85 -18.31 3.85
N TRP A 41 -3.32 -18.75 2.68
CA TRP A 41 -4.39 -18.18 1.88
C TRP A 41 -5.75 -18.72 2.34
N THR A 42 -6.81 -17.93 2.16
CA THR A 42 -8.15 -18.33 2.56
C THR A 42 -8.80 -19.26 1.54
N ASP A 43 -8.61 -18.99 0.24
CA ASP A 43 -9.29 -19.73 -0.81
C ASP A 43 -8.57 -19.56 -2.16
N VAL A 44 -8.84 -20.48 -3.08
CA VAL A 44 -8.34 -20.50 -4.46
C VAL A 44 -9.54 -20.51 -5.41
N GLN A 45 -9.67 -19.46 -6.22
CA GLN A 45 -10.71 -19.28 -7.22
C GLN A 45 -10.11 -19.45 -8.61
N ALA A 46 -9.96 -20.69 -9.05
CA ALA A 46 -9.44 -21.06 -10.36
C ALA A 46 -10.15 -22.31 -10.88
N LYS A 47 -10.26 -22.45 -12.21
CA LYS A 47 -10.59 -23.74 -12.85
C LYS A 47 -9.39 -24.68 -12.75
N ASP A 48 -9.61 -25.96 -13.05
CA ASP A 48 -8.57 -26.97 -13.05
C ASP A 48 -7.36 -26.55 -13.89
N GLY A 49 -6.16 -26.66 -13.31
CA GLY A 49 -4.92 -26.21 -13.93
C GLY A 49 -4.82 -24.70 -14.18
N GLY A 50 -5.75 -23.89 -13.66
CA GLY A 50 -5.70 -22.42 -13.66
C GLY A 50 -4.83 -21.86 -12.53
N PHE A 51 -4.60 -22.62 -11.47
CA PHE A 51 -3.65 -22.30 -10.40
C PHE A 51 -2.77 -23.51 -10.08
N THR A 52 -1.46 -23.28 -9.98
CA THR A 52 -0.48 -24.27 -9.54
C THR A 52 0.64 -23.58 -8.77
N ILE A 53 1.35 -24.31 -7.91
CA ILE A 53 2.56 -23.80 -7.25
C ILE A 53 3.77 -24.43 -7.93
N VAL A 54 4.72 -23.60 -8.36
CA VAL A 54 5.89 -24.01 -9.14
C VAL A 54 7.14 -23.28 -8.65
N PRO A 55 8.36 -23.78 -8.96
CA PRO A 55 9.57 -22.98 -8.80
C PRO A 55 9.44 -21.64 -9.52
N ALA A 56 9.88 -20.56 -8.89
CA ALA A 56 9.76 -19.23 -9.47
C ALA A 56 10.57 -19.14 -10.78
N PRO A 57 9.98 -18.69 -11.90
CA PRO A 57 10.67 -18.64 -13.19
C PRO A 57 11.80 -17.60 -13.25
N ALA A 58 12.57 -17.64 -14.34
CA ALA A 58 13.64 -16.70 -14.66
C ALA A 58 14.73 -16.62 -13.57
N GLY A 59 15.09 -17.77 -12.99
CA GLY A 59 16.19 -17.89 -12.03
C GLY A 59 15.90 -17.27 -10.65
N ARG A 60 14.66 -16.85 -10.38
CA ARG A 60 14.28 -16.34 -9.05
C ARG A 60 14.21 -17.49 -8.05
N ALA A 61 14.83 -17.33 -6.89
CA ALA A 61 14.76 -18.33 -5.83
C ALA A 61 13.34 -18.43 -5.23
N GLY A 62 12.98 -19.63 -4.78
CA GLY A 62 11.73 -19.91 -4.08
C GLY A 62 10.58 -20.37 -4.97
N MET A 63 9.37 -20.40 -4.39
CA MET A 63 8.15 -20.86 -5.06
C MET A 63 7.26 -19.68 -5.47
N ALA A 64 6.57 -19.84 -6.58
CA ALA A 64 5.57 -18.90 -7.10
C ALA A 64 4.24 -19.61 -7.34
N GLY A 65 3.15 -18.87 -7.15
CA GLY A 65 1.84 -19.26 -7.65
C GLY A 65 1.79 -18.92 -9.14
N ARG A 66 1.58 -19.92 -10.00
CA ARG A 66 1.34 -19.77 -11.43
C ARG A 66 -0.16 -19.70 -11.68
N PHE A 67 -0.59 -18.62 -12.33
CA PHE A 67 -1.99 -18.32 -12.64
C PHE A 67 -2.18 -18.33 -14.14
N VAL A 68 -3.08 -19.17 -14.64
CA VAL A 68 -3.47 -19.27 -16.05
C VAL A 68 -4.96 -19.01 -16.15
N VAL A 69 -5.34 -18.05 -17.01
CA VAL A 69 -6.74 -17.74 -17.29
C VAL A 69 -7.00 -17.94 -18.76
N ARG A 70 -7.74 -19.01 -19.07
CA ARG A 70 -8.17 -19.39 -20.42
C ARG A 70 -9.53 -18.75 -20.75
N PRO A 71 -9.90 -18.67 -22.04
CA PRO A 71 -11.26 -18.30 -22.42
C PRO A 71 -12.30 -19.16 -21.68
N GLY A 72 -13.28 -18.51 -21.07
CA GLY A 72 -14.35 -19.17 -20.31
C GLY A 72 -14.00 -19.58 -18.87
N ASP A 73 -12.82 -19.26 -18.33
CA ASP A 73 -12.44 -19.60 -16.96
C ASP A 73 -13.20 -18.78 -15.91
N VAL A 74 -14.44 -19.20 -15.61
CA VAL A 74 -15.35 -18.59 -14.63
C VAL A 74 -15.58 -19.58 -13.47
N PRO A 75 -14.65 -19.68 -12.51
CA PRO A 75 -14.71 -20.67 -11.41
C PRO A 75 -15.73 -20.31 -10.31
N ILE A 76 -16.20 -19.07 -10.28
CA ILE A 76 -17.23 -18.59 -9.35
C ILE A 76 -18.31 -17.87 -10.16
N ALA A 77 -19.53 -17.75 -9.63
CA ALA A 77 -20.62 -17.01 -10.25
C ALA A 77 -20.33 -15.49 -10.26
N ALA A 78 -19.45 -15.05 -11.17
CA ALA A 78 -18.99 -13.67 -11.32
C ALA A 78 -18.87 -13.29 -12.80
N SER A 79 -18.80 -11.99 -13.08
CA SER A 79 -18.89 -11.42 -14.43
C SER A 79 -17.63 -11.50 -15.29
N GLY A 80 -16.50 -11.95 -14.76
CA GLY A 80 -15.23 -11.99 -15.50
C GLY A 80 -14.41 -13.24 -15.22
N GLU A 81 -13.50 -13.54 -16.14
CA GLU A 81 -12.64 -14.71 -16.11
C GLU A 81 -11.52 -14.52 -15.09
N ARG A 82 -11.20 -15.59 -14.33
CA ARG A 82 -10.18 -15.49 -13.29
C ARG A 82 -9.47 -16.80 -12.94
N ALA A 83 -8.27 -16.60 -12.42
CA ALA A 83 -7.56 -17.51 -11.55
C ALA A 83 -6.93 -16.65 -10.45
N GLU A 84 -7.42 -16.75 -9.21
CA GLU A 84 -6.96 -15.93 -8.09
C GLU A 84 -6.87 -16.75 -6.81
N VAL A 85 -5.91 -16.40 -5.95
CA VAL A 85 -5.95 -16.72 -4.53
C VAL A 85 -6.49 -15.52 -3.76
N LEU A 86 -7.16 -15.77 -2.63
CA LEU A 86 -7.65 -14.69 -1.76
C LEU A 86 -7.23 -14.90 -0.30
N LYS A 87 -7.02 -13.79 0.39
CA LYS A 87 -6.80 -13.75 1.84
C LYS A 87 -7.78 -12.78 2.45
N GLN A 88 -8.64 -13.29 3.34
CA GLN A 88 -9.52 -12.47 4.16
C GLN A 88 -8.68 -11.70 5.19
N THR A 89 -8.31 -10.47 4.86
CA THR A 89 -7.48 -9.60 5.72
C THR A 89 -8.32 -8.68 6.61
N GLY A 90 -9.55 -8.34 6.19
CA GLY A 90 -10.50 -7.57 6.98
C GLY A 90 -10.01 -6.17 7.34
N GLU A 91 -9.19 -5.55 6.49
CA GLU A 91 -8.63 -4.22 6.76
C GLU A 91 -9.74 -3.16 6.72
N GLN A 92 -9.86 -2.37 7.78
CA GLN A 92 -10.93 -1.39 7.98
C GLN A 92 -10.39 0.04 8.03
N ALA A 93 -11.30 1.00 8.00
CA ALA A 93 -10.97 2.42 8.12
C ALA A 93 -10.12 2.69 9.39
N GLY A 94 -8.93 3.27 9.20
CA GLY A 94 -7.98 3.62 10.26
C GLY A 94 -6.84 2.65 10.46
N THR A 95 -6.82 1.57 9.69
CA THR A 95 -5.69 0.67 9.63
C THR A 95 -4.68 1.17 8.59
N VAL A 96 -3.40 1.02 8.91
CA VAL A 96 -2.30 1.22 7.95
C VAL A 96 -1.74 -0.15 7.60
N SER A 97 -1.52 -0.39 6.32
CA SER A 97 -0.98 -1.65 5.83
C SER A 97 0.22 -1.44 4.93
N PHE A 98 1.20 -2.33 5.12
CA PHE A 98 2.41 -2.44 4.33
C PHE A 98 2.42 -3.79 3.65
N TRP A 99 2.49 -3.80 2.33
CA TRP A 99 2.43 -5.00 1.50
C TRP A 99 3.60 -5.03 0.53
N ALA A 100 4.20 -6.21 0.33
CA ALA A 100 5.12 -6.45 -0.77
C ALA A 100 4.81 -7.78 -1.45
N TRP A 101 5.03 -7.84 -2.75
CA TRP A 101 4.89 -9.02 -3.58
C TRP A 101 5.62 -8.79 -4.90
N SER A 102 5.77 -9.85 -5.66
CA SER A 102 6.41 -9.79 -6.97
C SER A 102 5.55 -10.45 -8.03
N VAL A 103 5.59 -9.91 -9.25
CA VAL A 103 4.82 -10.43 -10.38
C VAL A 103 5.72 -10.66 -11.58
N TYR A 104 5.58 -11.79 -12.24
CA TYR A 104 6.21 -12.11 -13.51
C TYR A 104 5.12 -12.41 -14.54
N PHE A 105 5.05 -11.60 -15.59
CA PHE A 105 4.13 -11.85 -16.72
C PHE A 105 4.85 -12.71 -17.75
N ALA A 106 4.27 -13.86 -18.12
CA ALA A 106 4.95 -14.79 -19.04
C ALA A 106 5.20 -14.14 -20.41
N PRO A 107 6.34 -14.40 -21.09
CA PRO A 107 6.68 -13.78 -22.38
C PRO A 107 5.57 -13.84 -23.44
N GLY A 108 4.87 -14.97 -23.54
CA GLY A 108 3.76 -15.17 -24.49
C GLY A 108 2.36 -14.87 -23.93
N SER A 109 2.25 -14.39 -22.69
CA SER A 109 0.94 -14.08 -22.09
C SER A 109 0.26 -12.91 -22.81
N SER A 110 -1.05 -12.95 -22.99
CA SER A 110 -1.83 -11.78 -23.43
C SER A 110 -2.68 -11.23 -22.31
N SER A 111 -2.94 -9.92 -22.29
CA SER A 111 -4.03 -9.35 -21.48
C SER A 111 -5.30 -9.31 -22.34
N SER A 112 -6.48 -9.19 -21.72
CA SER A 112 -7.72 -8.98 -22.46
C SER A 112 -7.60 -7.68 -23.28
N PRO A 113 -7.73 -7.75 -24.61
CA PRO A 113 -7.50 -6.60 -25.49
C PRO A 113 -8.64 -5.57 -25.38
N GLY A 114 -8.35 -4.31 -25.71
CA GLY A 114 -9.36 -3.25 -25.82
C GLY A 114 -10.03 -2.83 -24.51
N THR A 115 -9.58 -3.35 -23.36
CA THR A 115 -10.15 -3.05 -22.04
C THR A 115 -9.06 -2.77 -21.02
N SER A 116 -9.46 -2.15 -19.91
CA SER A 116 -8.61 -1.96 -18.75
C SER A 116 -8.94 -2.88 -17.58
N TRP A 117 -9.89 -3.80 -17.79
CA TRP A 117 -10.22 -4.86 -16.85
C TRP A 117 -9.25 -6.03 -17.01
N ASN A 118 -8.05 -5.83 -16.46
CA ASN A 118 -6.95 -6.79 -16.42
C ASN A 118 -6.24 -6.67 -15.07
N VAL A 119 -6.91 -7.09 -14.00
CA VAL A 119 -6.48 -6.91 -12.61
C VAL A 119 -5.58 -8.07 -12.20
N PHE A 120 -4.38 -7.80 -11.69
CA PHE A 120 -3.46 -8.84 -11.21
C PHE A 120 -3.23 -8.85 -9.69
N THR A 121 -3.63 -7.79 -9.00
CA THR A 121 -3.66 -7.72 -7.54
C THR A 121 -4.73 -6.71 -7.13
N GLN A 122 -5.54 -7.05 -6.14
CA GLN A 122 -6.61 -6.18 -5.68
C GLN A 122 -6.88 -6.31 -4.19
N TRP A 123 -7.32 -5.20 -3.62
CA TRP A 123 -8.02 -5.16 -2.34
C TRP A 123 -9.48 -4.94 -2.65
N HIS A 124 -10.23 -6.03 -2.60
CA HIS A 124 -11.65 -6.07 -2.93
C HIS A 124 -12.46 -5.63 -1.71
N GLN A 125 -13.53 -4.88 -1.91
CA GLN A 125 -14.40 -4.43 -0.83
C GLN A 125 -15.29 -5.56 -0.30
N SER A 126 -15.76 -5.42 0.94
CA SER A 126 -16.72 -6.32 1.59
C SER A 126 -18.18 -6.08 1.20
N GLY A 127 -18.47 -4.97 0.54
CA GLY A 127 -19.83 -4.60 0.14
C GLY A 127 -20.40 -5.47 -1.00
N PRO A 128 -21.73 -5.54 -1.14
CA PRO A 128 -22.39 -6.34 -2.18
C PRO A 128 -22.26 -5.74 -3.58
N THR A 129 -21.95 -4.44 -3.67
CA THR A 129 -21.83 -3.68 -4.91
C THR A 129 -20.53 -2.87 -4.92
N GLY A 130 -20.13 -2.42 -6.11
CA GLY A 130 -18.94 -1.61 -6.32
C GLY A 130 -17.78 -2.39 -6.96
N VAL A 131 -16.73 -1.65 -7.31
CA VAL A 131 -15.47 -2.23 -7.79
C VAL A 131 -14.41 -2.13 -6.71
N GLN A 132 -13.37 -2.95 -6.78
CA GLN A 132 -12.29 -2.97 -5.81
C GLN A 132 -11.74 -1.57 -5.50
N PRO A 133 -11.66 -1.15 -4.21
CA PRO A 133 -11.12 0.14 -3.80
C PRO A 133 -9.68 0.36 -4.25
N LEU A 134 -8.86 -0.69 -4.31
CA LEU A 134 -7.48 -0.58 -4.76
C LEU A 134 -7.14 -1.75 -5.67
N SER A 135 -6.57 -1.48 -6.85
CA SER A 135 -6.12 -2.52 -7.78
C SER A 135 -4.89 -2.13 -8.57
N PHE A 136 -4.10 -3.15 -8.85
CA PHE A 136 -3.03 -3.14 -9.83
C PHE A 136 -3.50 -3.86 -11.09
N GLU A 137 -3.33 -3.19 -12.22
CA GLU A 137 -3.99 -3.52 -13.48
C GLU A 137 -3.04 -3.37 -14.67
N ILE A 138 -3.34 -4.08 -15.75
CA ILE A 138 -2.78 -3.79 -17.08
C ILE A 138 -3.79 -2.93 -17.83
N THR A 139 -3.34 -1.82 -18.41
CA THR A 139 -4.16 -0.98 -19.29
C THR A 139 -3.48 -0.82 -20.64
N ASN A 140 -4.26 -0.75 -21.72
CA ASN A 140 -3.76 -0.35 -23.02
C ASN A 140 -4.02 1.14 -23.26
N GLU A 141 -2.98 1.88 -23.63
CA GLU A 141 -3.10 3.29 -24.00
C GLU A 141 -2.24 3.55 -25.23
N ARG A 142 -2.88 3.95 -26.34
CA ARG A 142 -2.24 4.22 -27.64
C ARG A 142 -1.41 3.03 -28.16
N GLY A 143 -1.94 1.82 -28.03
CA GLY A 143 -1.31 0.60 -28.53
C GLY A 143 -0.16 0.08 -27.65
N ARG A 144 0.06 0.67 -26.47
CA ARG A 144 1.07 0.22 -25.50
C ARG A 144 0.41 -0.19 -24.20
N GLU A 145 0.85 -1.30 -23.63
CA GLU A 145 0.39 -1.76 -22.33
C GLU A 145 1.20 -1.14 -21.19
N TRP A 146 0.51 -0.80 -20.11
CA TRP A 146 1.08 -0.18 -18.92
C TRP A 146 0.58 -0.91 -17.67
N LEU A 147 1.47 -1.04 -16.69
CA LEU A 147 1.10 -1.33 -15.31
C LEU A 147 0.47 -0.06 -14.72
N ARG A 148 -0.69 -0.21 -14.09
CA ARG A 148 -1.49 0.87 -13.52
C ARG A 148 -1.88 0.56 -12.09
N LEU A 149 -1.83 1.57 -11.23
CA LEU A 149 -2.55 1.58 -9.94
C LEU A 149 -3.87 2.32 -10.12
N ARG A 150 -4.97 1.77 -9.59
CA ARG A 150 -6.27 2.42 -9.44
C ARG A 150 -6.66 2.47 -7.97
N VAL A 151 -7.11 3.62 -7.49
CA VAL A 151 -7.57 3.84 -6.11
C VAL A 151 -8.89 4.60 -6.11
N TRP A 152 -9.96 3.94 -5.66
CA TRP A 152 -11.30 4.48 -5.53
C TRP A 152 -11.74 4.40 -4.06
N GLY A 153 -12.39 5.44 -3.56
CA GLY A 153 -12.89 5.44 -2.18
C GLY A 153 -13.95 6.51 -1.93
N GLY A 154 -14.47 6.53 -0.71
CA GLY A 154 -15.60 7.39 -0.32
C GLY A 154 -16.94 6.72 -0.55
N ASN A 155 -17.90 7.45 -1.11
CA ASN A 155 -19.21 6.89 -1.45
C ASN A 155 -19.05 5.87 -2.59
N ALA A 156 -19.50 4.63 -2.41
CA ALA A 156 -19.39 3.57 -3.42
C ALA A 156 -20.19 3.89 -4.70
N ASP A 157 -21.29 4.65 -4.60
CA ASP A 157 -22.13 5.03 -5.75
C ASP A 157 -21.50 6.17 -6.55
N ASN A 158 -20.72 7.04 -5.89
CA ASN A 158 -20.01 8.14 -6.52
C ASN A 158 -18.61 8.32 -5.90
N PRO A 159 -17.66 7.42 -6.23
CA PRO A 159 -16.39 7.38 -5.54
C PRO A 159 -15.43 8.44 -6.06
N VAL A 160 -14.53 8.91 -5.19
CA VAL A 160 -13.35 9.65 -5.61
C VAL A 160 -12.43 8.68 -6.33
N ARG A 161 -12.07 8.99 -7.58
CA ARG A 161 -11.24 8.12 -8.43
C ARG A 161 -9.85 8.71 -8.64
N ARG A 162 -8.83 7.88 -8.48
CA ARG A 162 -7.43 8.16 -8.82
C ARG A 162 -6.82 6.99 -9.59
N ALA A 163 -5.91 7.29 -10.49
CA ALA A 163 -5.12 6.30 -11.21
C ALA A 163 -3.73 6.83 -11.54
N TRP A 164 -2.75 5.94 -11.60
CA TRP A 164 -1.36 6.25 -11.94
C TRP A 164 -0.80 5.21 -12.89
N ARG A 165 -0.08 5.66 -13.92
CA ARG A 165 0.83 4.79 -14.68
C ARG A 165 2.04 4.50 -13.80
N LEU A 166 2.40 3.22 -13.70
CA LEU A 166 3.53 2.77 -12.89
C LEU A 166 4.76 2.54 -13.76
N ALA A 167 4.61 1.74 -14.82
CA ALA A 167 5.65 1.45 -15.81
C ALA A 167 5.01 0.88 -17.09
N PRO A 168 5.69 0.96 -18.25
CA PRO A 168 5.36 0.13 -19.40
C PRO A 168 5.39 -1.36 -19.00
N LEU A 169 4.47 -2.15 -19.56
CA LEU A 169 4.49 -3.60 -19.35
C LEU A 169 5.52 -4.25 -20.26
N GLU A 170 6.56 -4.80 -19.65
CA GLU A 170 7.50 -5.75 -20.24
C GLU A 170 7.22 -7.15 -19.68
N ARG A 171 7.04 -8.13 -20.56
CA ARG A 171 6.88 -9.54 -20.20
C ARG A 171 8.24 -10.22 -20.13
N GLY A 172 8.31 -11.34 -19.42
CA GLY A 172 9.56 -12.09 -19.26
C GLY A 172 10.50 -11.54 -18.19
N ARG A 173 10.02 -10.63 -17.33
CA ARG A 173 10.75 -10.16 -16.16
C ARG A 173 9.89 -10.09 -14.91
N TRP A 174 10.57 -10.06 -13.77
CA TRP A 174 9.96 -9.80 -12.48
C TRP A 174 9.80 -8.30 -12.23
N TYR A 175 8.66 -7.95 -11.64
CA TYR A 175 8.36 -6.67 -11.02
C TYR A 175 8.25 -6.87 -9.52
N ASP A 176 8.92 -6.04 -8.74
CA ASP A 176 8.88 -6.06 -7.29
C ASP A 176 8.06 -4.88 -6.77
N PHE A 177 6.86 -5.17 -6.25
CA PHE A 177 5.93 -4.17 -5.74
C PHE A 177 6.05 -4.04 -4.23
N ALA A 178 5.92 -2.79 -3.76
CA ALA A 178 5.62 -2.49 -2.38
C ALA A 178 4.55 -1.39 -2.30
N LEU A 179 3.66 -1.52 -1.33
CA LEU A 179 2.50 -0.66 -1.12
C LEU A 179 2.44 -0.26 0.36
N GLU A 180 2.26 1.03 0.60
CA GLU A 180 1.74 1.55 1.86
C GLU A 180 0.36 2.15 1.61
N VAL A 181 -0.60 1.80 2.47
CA VAL A 181 -1.96 2.31 2.40
C VAL A 181 -2.50 2.61 3.80
N ASP A 182 -3.03 3.83 3.99
CA ASP A 182 -3.87 4.21 5.13
C ASP A 182 -5.31 4.08 4.66
N TRP A 183 -6.04 3.10 5.18
CA TRP A 183 -7.40 2.79 4.78
C TRP A 183 -8.36 3.82 5.36
N ALA A 184 -9.03 4.62 4.53
CA ALA A 184 -10.04 5.54 5.00
C ALA A 184 -11.06 5.88 3.89
N PRO A 185 -12.32 6.15 4.27
CA PRO A 185 -13.35 6.58 3.33
C PRO A 185 -13.27 8.07 2.98
N ASP A 186 -12.34 8.82 3.56
CA ASP A 186 -12.21 10.26 3.38
C ASP A 186 -10.78 10.67 3.03
N GLN A 187 -10.51 11.97 2.97
CA GLN A 187 -9.20 12.54 2.64
C GLN A 187 -8.10 12.24 3.68
N SER A 188 -8.41 11.56 4.79
CA SER A 188 -7.38 11.04 5.70
C SER A 188 -6.69 9.79 5.16
N GLY A 189 -7.26 9.15 4.13
CA GLY A 189 -6.66 8.01 3.44
C GLY A 189 -5.40 8.42 2.69
N ARG A 190 -4.50 7.46 2.49
CA ARG A 190 -3.19 7.69 1.89
C ARG A 190 -2.74 6.47 1.12
N VAL A 191 -2.07 6.68 0.00
CA VAL A 191 -1.42 5.61 -0.76
C VAL A 191 -0.02 6.02 -1.20
N ALA A 192 0.92 5.08 -1.18
CA ALA A 192 2.24 5.20 -1.77
C ALA A 192 2.68 3.84 -2.34
N VAL A 193 3.35 3.85 -3.50
CA VAL A 193 3.79 2.63 -4.19
C VAL A 193 5.24 2.75 -4.62
N TRP A 194 5.97 1.65 -4.41
CA TRP A 194 7.29 1.41 -4.95
C TRP A 194 7.23 0.26 -5.94
N LEU A 195 7.99 0.41 -7.02
CA LEU A 195 8.19 -0.59 -8.05
C LEU A 195 9.68 -0.72 -8.29
N ASP A 196 10.20 -1.94 -8.21
CA ASP A 196 11.62 -2.26 -8.35
C ASP A 196 12.49 -1.40 -7.43
N GLY A 197 12.03 -1.21 -6.19
CA GLY A 197 12.69 -0.40 -5.15
C GLY A 197 12.54 1.11 -5.30
N ARG A 198 11.98 1.62 -6.41
CA ARG A 198 11.79 3.06 -6.65
C ARG A 198 10.36 3.48 -6.33
N GLN A 199 10.19 4.59 -5.61
CA GLN A 199 8.86 5.17 -5.40
C GLN A 199 8.31 5.70 -6.74
N VAL A 200 7.21 5.12 -7.20
CA VAL A 200 6.53 5.46 -8.47
C VAL A 200 5.19 6.17 -8.24
N VAL A 201 4.56 5.95 -7.09
CA VAL A 201 3.43 6.76 -6.63
C VAL A 201 3.88 7.48 -5.36
N PRO A 202 4.03 8.81 -5.40
CA PRO A 202 4.36 9.57 -4.20
C PRO A 202 3.22 9.46 -3.20
N GLU A 203 3.54 9.72 -1.93
CA GLU A 203 2.55 9.80 -0.88
C GLU A 203 1.41 10.74 -1.27
N THR A 204 0.22 10.16 -1.48
CA THR A 204 -0.95 10.89 -1.97
C THR A 204 -2.12 10.71 -1.04
N GLN A 205 -2.67 11.81 -0.54
CA GLN A 205 -3.91 11.81 0.24
C GLN A 205 -5.10 11.63 -0.71
N THR A 206 -5.92 10.64 -0.42
CA THR A 206 -7.15 10.31 -1.16
C THR A 206 -7.94 9.31 -0.34
N PRO A 207 -9.28 9.27 -0.46
CA PRO A 207 -10.05 8.12 -0.01
C PRO A 207 -9.51 6.83 -0.64
N THR A 208 -9.30 5.81 0.18
CA THR A 208 -8.72 4.50 -0.20
C THR A 208 -9.67 3.34 0.10
N LEU A 209 -10.79 3.61 0.77
CA LEU A 209 -11.79 2.64 1.19
C LEU A 209 -13.18 3.20 0.88
N TYR A 210 -14.19 2.35 0.70
CA TYR A 210 -15.58 2.84 0.68
C TYR A 210 -16.13 3.00 2.09
N THR A 211 -17.06 3.95 2.27
CA THR A 211 -17.70 4.22 3.55
C THR A 211 -18.37 2.97 4.12
N GLY A 212 -18.03 2.62 5.36
CA GLY A 212 -18.63 1.49 6.08
C GLY A 212 -18.18 0.09 5.63
N GLN A 213 -17.21 0.00 4.72
CA GLN A 213 -16.74 -1.28 4.19
C GLN A 213 -15.33 -1.62 4.69
N SER A 214 -14.95 -2.89 4.58
CA SER A 214 -13.58 -3.37 4.76
C SER A 214 -13.03 -3.87 3.42
N VAL A 215 -11.75 -4.20 3.37
CA VAL A 215 -11.13 -4.87 2.21
C VAL A 215 -10.46 -6.18 2.56
N TYR A 216 -10.31 -7.02 1.54
CA TYR A 216 -9.53 -8.24 1.57
C TYR A 216 -8.68 -8.39 0.30
N LEU A 217 -7.54 -9.08 0.41
CA LEU A 217 -6.59 -9.25 -0.68
C LEU A 217 -7.04 -10.36 -1.64
N LYS A 218 -6.91 -10.11 -2.95
CA LYS A 218 -6.87 -11.13 -4.00
C LYS A 218 -5.67 -10.92 -4.91
N GLN A 219 -5.04 -12.02 -5.31
CA GLN A 219 -3.88 -12.02 -6.20
C GLN A 219 -4.01 -13.13 -7.23
N GLY A 220 -3.61 -12.84 -8.46
CA GLY A 220 -3.73 -13.77 -9.58
C GLY A 220 -4.00 -12.97 -10.85
N PHE A 221 -4.99 -13.39 -11.64
CA PHE A 221 -5.47 -12.57 -12.76
C PHE A 221 -6.99 -12.62 -12.84
N TYR A 222 -7.61 -11.43 -12.87
CA TYR A 222 -9.05 -11.22 -13.03
C TYR A 222 -9.26 -10.24 -14.18
N ARG A 223 -9.88 -10.72 -15.25
CA ARG A 223 -9.96 -9.98 -16.50
C ARG A 223 -11.34 -10.04 -17.14
N ALA A 224 -11.59 -9.10 -18.05
CA ALA A 224 -12.73 -9.20 -18.95
C ALA A 224 -12.67 -10.52 -19.75
N PRO A 225 -13.81 -11.13 -20.09
CA PRO A 225 -13.85 -12.29 -20.98
C PRO A 225 -13.04 -12.06 -22.27
N SER A 226 -12.31 -13.07 -22.71
CA SER A 226 -11.44 -12.95 -23.89
C SER A 226 -11.20 -14.28 -24.58
N ASN A 227 -10.77 -14.22 -25.84
CA ASN A 227 -10.33 -15.38 -26.62
C ASN A 227 -8.83 -15.68 -26.45
N VAL A 228 -8.10 -14.90 -25.65
CA VAL A 228 -6.67 -15.12 -25.39
C VAL A 228 -6.44 -15.77 -24.03
N THR A 229 -5.34 -16.51 -23.91
CA THR A 229 -4.87 -17.02 -22.62
C THR A 229 -3.90 -16.03 -21.98
N SER A 230 -4.05 -15.86 -20.68
CA SER A 230 -3.18 -15.04 -19.84
C SER A 230 -2.45 -15.91 -18.84
N GLU A 231 -1.18 -15.59 -18.59
CA GLU A 231 -0.32 -16.31 -17.67
C GLU A 231 0.60 -15.37 -16.90
N LEU A 232 0.56 -15.48 -15.58
CA LEU A 232 1.46 -14.76 -14.69
C LEU A 232 1.83 -15.57 -13.46
N TYR A 233 2.89 -15.15 -12.79
CA TYR A 233 3.40 -15.77 -11.59
C TYR A 233 3.50 -14.73 -10.49
N ILE A 234 3.09 -15.09 -9.27
CA ILE A 234 3.19 -14.22 -8.10
C ILE A 234 4.04 -14.92 -7.04
N ALA A 235 4.98 -14.17 -6.46
CA ALA A 235 5.89 -14.69 -5.45
C ALA A 235 6.11 -13.66 -4.33
N GLY A 236 6.59 -14.15 -3.18
CA GLY A 236 7.08 -13.30 -2.10
C GLY A 236 6.02 -12.40 -1.44
N THR A 237 4.72 -12.69 -1.62
CA THR A 237 3.65 -11.90 -1.00
C THR A 237 3.77 -11.92 0.52
N ARG A 238 3.74 -10.74 1.13
CA ARG A 238 3.80 -10.58 2.59
C ARG A 238 3.20 -9.26 3.04
N ARG A 239 2.75 -9.24 4.28
CA ARG A 239 2.32 -8.04 5.01
C ARG A 239 3.30 -7.74 6.12
N GLY A 240 3.76 -6.49 6.21
CA GLY A 240 4.67 -6.03 7.26
C GLY A 240 4.02 -5.02 8.20
N ALA A 241 4.69 -4.72 9.31
CA ALA A 241 4.33 -3.67 10.26
C ALA A 241 4.86 -2.28 9.84
N SER A 242 5.80 -2.24 8.89
CA SER A 242 6.42 -1.02 8.35
C SER A 242 6.95 -1.22 6.93
N LEU A 243 7.37 -0.11 6.29
CA LEU A 243 8.10 -0.14 5.00
C LEU A 243 9.36 -1.01 5.06
N GLN A 244 10.11 -0.93 6.16
CA GLN A 244 11.33 -1.71 6.34
C GLN A 244 11.03 -3.20 6.33
N ASP A 245 9.93 -3.61 6.95
CA ASP A 245 9.55 -5.03 7.03
C ASP A 245 9.15 -5.62 5.69
N ILE A 246 8.68 -4.78 4.77
CA ILE A 246 8.38 -5.20 3.42
C ILE A 246 9.55 -5.03 2.45
N GLY A 247 10.74 -4.67 2.95
CA GLY A 247 11.98 -4.56 2.17
C GLY A 247 12.22 -3.19 1.55
N ILE A 248 11.33 -2.21 1.80
CA ILE A 248 11.57 -0.82 1.44
C ILE A 248 12.38 -0.20 2.56
N THR A 249 13.68 -0.03 2.30
CA THR A 249 14.49 0.89 3.10
C THR A 249 14.06 2.29 2.69
N PRO A 250 13.39 3.07 3.55
CA PRO A 250 13.10 4.45 3.22
C PRO A 250 14.44 5.10 2.94
N VAL A 251 14.64 5.65 1.74
CA VAL A 251 15.83 6.43 1.45
C VAL A 251 15.85 7.50 2.55
N LYS A 252 16.81 7.42 3.48
CA LYS A 252 17.23 8.60 4.24
C LYS A 252 17.57 9.58 3.14
N LYS A 253 16.66 10.52 2.85
CA LYS A 253 16.75 11.42 1.72
C LYS A 253 18.21 11.86 1.63
N ALA A 254 18.91 11.47 0.56
CA ALA A 254 20.36 11.66 0.48
C ALA A 254 20.64 13.13 0.82
N THR A 255 21.32 13.36 1.93
CA THR A 255 21.99 14.62 2.15
C THR A 255 22.97 14.71 1.00
N LYS A 256 22.74 15.64 0.08
CA LYS A 256 23.73 16.12 -0.89
C LYS A 256 25.10 16.10 -0.19
N ALA A 257 26.14 15.54 -0.82
CA ALA A 257 27.53 15.63 -0.34
C ALA A 257 27.76 17.04 0.21
N PRO A 258 28.42 17.22 1.38
CA PRO A 258 28.21 18.36 2.27
C PRO A 258 28.46 19.69 1.56
N SER A 259 27.45 20.21 0.89
CA SER A 259 27.24 21.64 0.79
C SER A 259 26.72 22.01 2.16
N ARG A 260 27.52 22.78 2.92
CA ARG A 260 27.22 23.38 4.23
C ARG A 260 25.74 23.24 4.61
N PRO A 261 25.36 22.55 5.69
CA PRO A 261 23.96 22.27 5.99
C PRO A 261 23.17 23.58 5.97
N ALA A 262 22.16 23.65 5.10
CA ALA A 262 21.15 24.68 5.23
C ALA A 262 20.41 24.38 6.53
N ARG A 263 20.84 25.03 7.61
CA ARG A 263 20.18 25.03 8.91
C ARG A 263 18.69 25.24 8.66
N ALA A 264 17.84 24.28 9.04
CA ALA A 264 16.43 24.57 9.15
C ALA A 264 16.33 25.77 10.09
N THR A 265 15.86 26.91 9.60
CA THR A 265 15.92 28.17 10.36
C THR A 265 14.91 28.19 11.51
N ALA A 266 13.96 27.26 11.52
CA ALA A 266 12.94 27.13 12.55
C ALA A 266 12.38 25.70 12.65
N ALA A 267 11.93 25.34 13.85
CA ALA A 267 11.14 24.14 14.10
C ALA A 267 9.83 24.16 13.27
N PRO A 268 9.16 23.01 13.07
CA PRO A 268 7.87 22.99 12.39
C PRO A 268 6.87 23.91 13.07
N ALA A 269 5.87 24.41 12.34
CA ALA A 269 4.73 25.10 12.95
C ALA A 269 3.44 24.53 12.37
N SER A 270 2.45 24.26 13.22
CA SER A 270 1.17 23.73 12.75
C SER A 270 0.43 24.79 11.95
N LYS A 271 0.04 24.45 10.72
CA LYS A 271 -0.86 25.23 9.85
C LYS A 271 -2.30 24.77 9.99
N VAL A 272 -2.49 23.46 10.17
CA VAL A 272 -3.78 22.85 10.46
C VAL A 272 -3.56 21.88 11.60
N ARG A 273 -4.41 21.96 12.63
CA ARG A 273 -4.33 21.11 13.81
C ARG A 273 -4.57 19.64 13.44
N PRO A 274 -3.97 18.69 14.18
CA PRO A 274 -4.39 17.29 14.09
C PRO A 274 -5.87 17.16 14.46
N ALA A 275 -6.54 16.16 13.90
CA ALA A 275 -7.94 15.85 14.17
C ALA A 275 -8.05 14.48 14.81
N ILE A 276 -9.07 14.28 15.64
CA ILE A 276 -9.47 12.96 16.11
C ILE A 276 -10.47 12.41 15.09
N VAL A 277 -10.19 11.21 14.59
CA VAL A 277 -11.01 10.49 13.61
C VAL A 277 -11.54 9.22 14.27
N GLY A 278 -12.82 8.92 14.03
CA GLY A 278 -13.56 7.85 14.67
C GLY A 278 -14.57 8.37 15.69
N LEU A 279 -15.54 7.52 16.05
CA LEU A 279 -16.55 7.84 17.06
C LEU A 279 -15.95 7.58 18.45
N PRO A 280 -15.87 8.60 19.33
CA PRO A 280 -15.38 8.41 20.69
C PRO A 280 -16.49 7.75 21.52
N LYS A 281 -16.57 6.43 21.49
CA LYS A 281 -17.53 5.65 22.27
C LYS A 281 -16.76 4.63 23.09
N GLN A 282 -17.22 4.34 24.30
CA GLN A 282 -16.62 3.30 25.13
C GLN A 282 -16.43 2.00 24.32
N GLY A 283 -15.23 1.44 24.41
CA GLY A 283 -14.83 0.22 23.71
C GLY A 283 -14.35 0.42 22.26
N THR A 284 -14.36 1.65 21.73
CA THR A 284 -13.85 1.92 20.38
C THR A 284 -12.40 2.41 20.39
N VAL A 285 -11.76 2.34 19.22
CA VAL A 285 -10.44 2.93 18.99
C VAL A 285 -10.59 4.17 18.12
N ILE A 286 -10.15 5.32 18.63
CA ILE A 286 -10.08 6.58 17.89
C ILE A 286 -8.63 6.84 17.45
N ARG A 287 -8.44 7.61 16.38
CA ARG A 287 -7.10 7.87 15.80
C ARG A 287 -6.82 9.35 15.58
N SER A 288 -5.55 9.72 15.67
CA SER A 288 -5.05 11.06 15.38
C SER A 288 -4.69 11.19 13.89
N SER A 289 -5.13 12.26 13.23
CA SER A 289 -4.50 12.72 11.99
C SER A 289 -3.21 13.49 12.30
N LEU A 290 -2.31 13.64 11.33
CA LEU A 290 -1.07 14.40 11.53
C LEU A 290 -1.29 15.91 11.63
N GLY A 291 -2.35 16.44 11.00
CA GLY A 291 -2.48 17.86 10.69
C GLY A 291 -1.56 18.28 9.53
N ILE A 292 -1.49 19.59 9.28
CA ILE A 292 -0.58 20.18 8.27
C ILE A 292 0.46 21.02 8.99
N TRP A 293 1.73 20.83 8.64
CA TRP A 293 2.86 21.49 9.29
C TRP A 293 3.74 22.23 8.30
N SER A 294 4.28 23.37 8.72
CA SER A 294 5.33 24.09 8.03
C SER A 294 6.70 23.44 8.27
N LYS A 295 7.72 23.88 7.51
CA LYS A 295 9.13 23.48 7.68
C LYS A 295 9.37 21.96 7.70
N LYS A 296 8.49 21.20 7.03
CA LYS A 296 8.60 19.79 6.66
C LYS A 296 9.10 18.91 7.82
N PRO A 297 8.23 18.57 8.78
CA PRO A 297 8.60 17.66 9.87
C PRO A 297 9.15 16.34 9.32
N THR A 298 10.13 15.80 10.03
CA THR A 298 10.76 14.50 9.72
C THR A 298 10.31 13.40 10.68
N ARG A 299 9.71 13.76 11.82
CA ARG A 299 9.23 12.83 12.86
C ARG A 299 7.99 13.38 13.53
N TYR A 300 7.12 12.47 13.98
CA TYR A 300 5.95 12.79 14.77
C TYR A 300 5.89 11.92 16.03
N ALA A 301 5.45 12.49 17.13
CA ALA A 301 5.11 11.78 18.37
C ALA A 301 3.71 12.18 18.82
N TYR A 302 3.02 11.27 19.51
CA TYR A 302 1.66 11.48 19.98
C TYR A 302 1.62 11.42 21.50
N GLN A 303 0.73 12.19 22.09
CA GLN A 303 0.36 12.04 23.49
C GLN A 303 -1.13 12.31 23.61
N TRP A 304 -1.89 11.28 23.95
CA TRP A 304 -3.31 11.43 24.27
C TRP A 304 -3.46 12.03 25.65
N GLN A 305 -4.43 12.92 25.75
CA GLN A 305 -4.74 13.65 26.97
C GLN A 305 -6.23 13.62 27.23
N TRP A 306 -6.59 13.71 28.49
CA TRP A 306 -7.97 13.80 28.93
C TRP A 306 -8.14 14.94 29.94
N SER A 307 -9.37 15.38 30.12
CA SER A 307 -9.73 16.52 30.94
C SER A 307 -11.11 16.29 31.54
N THR A 308 -11.25 16.57 32.83
CA THR A 308 -12.50 16.50 33.59
C THR A 308 -13.17 17.87 33.76
N ASP A 309 -12.49 18.95 33.38
CA ASP A 309 -12.91 20.35 33.55
C ASP A 309 -13.17 21.03 32.21
N ARG A 310 -13.68 20.27 31.23
CA ARG A 310 -14.04 20.73 29.88
C ARG A 310 -12.88 21.38 29.11
N GLY A 311 -11.66 20.90 29.37
CA GLY A 311 -10.45 21.28 28.66
C GLY A 311 -9.70 22.47 29.26
N ALA A 312 -10.01 22.87 30.49
CA ALA A 312 -9.23 23.88 31.21
C ALA A 312 -7.87 23.30 31.64
N THR A 313 -7.84 22.07 32.16
CA THR A 313 -6.62 21.32 32.47
C THR A 313 -6.59 19.99 31.74
N TRP A 314 -5.39 19.56 31.34
CA TRP A 314 -5.20 18.36 30.52
C TRP A 314 -4.17 17.43 31.15
N MET A 315 -4.59 16.21 31.43
CA MET A 315 -3.75 15.14 31.96
C MET A 315 -3.33 14.20 30.84
N ASN A 316 -2.06 13.79 30.83
CA ASN A 316 -1.60 12.76 29.91
C ASN A 316 -2.20 11.41 30.28
N VAL A 317 -2.73 10.68 29.30
CA VAL A 317 -3.04 9.27 29.49
C VAL A 317 -1.73 8.47 29.43
N LYS A 318 -1.40 7.78 30.52
CA LYS A 318 -0.15 7.03 30.66
C LYS A 318 -0.04 5.98 29.55
N GLY A 319 1.09 5.95 28.85
CA GLY A 319 1.35 4.99 27.76
C GLY A 319 0.63 5.25 26.44
N ALA A 320 -0.30 6.21 26.40
CA ALA A 320 -1.05 6.55 25.19
C ALA A 320 -0.25 7.47 24.26
N VAL A 321 0.84 6.93 23.70
CA VAL A 321 1.80 7.64 22.82
C VAL A 321 1.73 7.20 21.37
N ARG A 322 0.77 6.33 21.04
CA ARG A 322 0.50 5.86 19.68
C ARG A 322 -0.45 6.81 18.96
N ARG A 323 -0.51 6.68 17.63
CA ARG A 323 -1.47 7.41 16.79
C ARG A 323 -2.92 7.03 17.09
N THR A 324 -3.14 5.85 17.67
CA THR A 324 -4.44 5.32 18.10
C THR A 324 -4.64 5.45 19.60
N PHE A 325 -5.91 5.43 20.04
CA PHE A 325 -6.32 5.52 21.42
C PHE A 325 -7.57 4.69 21.69
N ASP A 326 -7.48 3.80 22.66
CA ASP A 326 -8.58 2.97 23.11
C ASP A 326 -9.45 3.77 24.10
N VAL A 327 -10.71 3.95 23.75
CA VAL A 327 -11.67 4.69 24.56
C VAL A 327 -12.22 3.76 25.63
N SER A 328 -11.59 3.74 26.80
CA SER A 328 -12.09 2.99 27.95
C SER A 328 -13.22 3.73 28.67
N ALA A 329 -13.94 3.02 29.55
CA ALA A 329 -14.99 3.58 30.40
C ALA A 329 -14.51 4.79 31.23
N THR A 330 -13.21 4.84 31.57
CA THR A 330 -12.59 5.93 32.33
C THR A 330 -12.70 7.30 31.64
N PHE A 331 -12.84 7.32 30.32
CA PHE A 331 -12.88 8.57 29.55
C PHE A 331 -14.29 8.98 29.14
N VAL A 332 -15.32 8.19 29.48
CA VAL A 332 -16.71 8.55 29.22
C VAL A 332 -17.09 9.79 30.03
N GLY A 333 -17.70 10.77 29.36
CA GLY A 333 -18.06 12.06 29.97
C GLY A 333 -16.89 13.03 30.16
N ALA A 334 -15.65 12.60 29.95
CA ALA A 334 -14.48 13.48 29.93
C ALA A 334 -14.31 14.15 28.55
N SER A 335 -13.42 15.14 28.46
CA SER A 335 -12.91 15.64 27.19
C SER A 335 -11.59 14.93 26.87
N VAL A 336 -11.45 14.37 25.67
CA VAL A 336 -10.23 13.69 25.19
C VAL A 336 -9.66 14.45 24.00
N ARG A 337 -8.34 14.64 23.97
CA ARG A 337 -7.61 15.21 22.82
C ARG A 337 -6.31 14.46 22.57
N VAL A 338 -5.72 14.69 21.41
CA VAL A 338 -4.36 14.25 21.11
C VAL A 338 -3.44 15.44 20.86
N VAL A 339 -2.24 15.39 21.42
CA VAL A 339 -1.15 16.32 21.13
C VAL A 339 -0.18 15.65 20.18
N VAL A 340 -0.01 16.23 18.99
CA VAL A 340 0.97 15.80 18.01
C VAL A 340 2.21 16.69 18.12
N THR A 341 3.36 16.08 18.33
CA THR A 341 4.66 16.75 18.33
C THR A 341 5.34 16.51 17.00
N ALA A 342 5.54 17.56 16.20
CA ALA A 342 6.25 17.50 14.94
C ALA A 342 7.70 17.97 15.13
N SER A 343 8.66 17.22 14.59
CA SER A 343 10.09 17.52 14.78
C SER A 343 10.84 17.59 13.45
N ASN A 344 11.79 18.53 13.36
CA ASN A 344 12.82 18.58 12.31
C ASN A 344 14.20 18.87 12.97
N ALA A 345 15.24 19.08 12.17
CA ALA A 345 16.60 19.35 12.69
C ALA A 345 16.73 20.64 13.53
N ALA A 346 15.79 21.58 13.42
CA ALA A 346 15.81 22.83 14.19
C ALA A 346 15.09 22.73 15.54
N GLY A 347 14.34 21.64 15.78
CA GLY A 347 13.60 21.43 17.01
C GLY A 347 12.23 20.81 16.76
N SER A 348 11.38 20.88 17.79
CA SER A 348 10.04 20.31 17.78
C SER A 348 9.01 21.32 18.25
N THR A 349 7.80 21.19 17.75
CA THR A 349 6.64 21.94 18.22
C THR A 349 5.44 21.02 18.33
N ARG A 350 4.43 21.47 19.08
CA ARG A 350 3.25 20.68 19.43
C ARG A 350 1.99 21.35 18.94
N ALA A 351 1.02 20.54 18.53
CA ALA A 351 -0.32 21.00 18.21
C ALA A 351 -1.33 20.01 18.80
N ALA A 352 -2.29 20.54 19.53
CA ALA A 352 -3.40 19.76 20.07
C ALA A 352 -4.57 19.74 19.09
N SER A 353 -5.26 18.61 19.01
CA SER A 353 -6.53 18.49 18.32
C SER A 353 -7.63 19.28 19.02
N ARG A 354 -8.76 19.46 18.33
CA ARG A 354 -10.01 19.75 19.03
C ARG A 354 -10.34 18.58 19.96
N PRO A 355 -10.85 18.84 21.17
CA PRO A 355 -11.27 17.79 22.06
C PRO A 355 -12.56 17.15 21.56
N VAL A 356 -12.74 15.87 21.90
CA VAL A 356 -13.97 15.11 21.72
C VAL A 356 -14.46 14.63 23.07
N SER A 357 -15.76 14.36 23.21
CA SER A 357 -16.33 13.85 24.46
C SER A 357 -16.77 12.40 24.28
N PRO A 358 -16.06 11.42 24.87
CA PRO A 358 -16.49 10.05 24.75
C PRO A 358 -17.84 9.78 25.40
N THR A 359 -18.67 8.98 24.72
CA THR A 359 -19.97 8.51 25.22
C THR A 359 -19.89 7.05 25.66
N ALA A 360 -20.83 6.63 26.51
CA ALA A 360 -21.03 5.22 26.85
C ALA A 360 -21.40 4.38 25.62
#